data_AF-A0A1G9AB42-F1
#
_entry.id   AF-A0A1G9AB42-F1
#
_cell.length_a   1.000
_cell.length_b   1.000
_cell.length_c   1.000
_cell.angle_alpha   90.00
_cell.angle_beta   90.00
_cell.angle_gamma   90.00
#
_symmetry.space_group_name_H-M   'P 1'
#
loop_
_entity.id
_entity.type
_entity.pdbx_description
1 polymer ?
#
loop_
_entity_poly.entity_id
_entity_poly.type
_entity_poly.pdbx_seq_one_letter_code
_entity_poly.pdbx_strand_id
1 'polypeptide(L)'
;MPGLLPQSAGVSNWRRKAIEALPEEKEFFEQPDTTPYQVFFELLPATIKAHRQNNTERLKKYYQFAEWCFRQTQQELWNAAGVAFYEHLADHEVTFAAMPVWIGPTLYAEIRELLRVRLDGKKMELLDEWYGYNKKK
;
A
#
# COMPACT_ATOMS: atom_id res chain seq x y z
N MET A 1 -12.15 -17.26 38.26
CA MET A 1 -12.16 -16.92 36.82
C MET A 1 -13.13 -15.77 36.60
N PRO A 2 -12.68 -14.51 36.52
CA PRO A 2 -13.46 -13.43 35.96
C PRO A 2 -13.01 -13.20 34.51
N GLY A 3 -13.96 -13.35 33.58
CA GLY A 3 -13.76 -12.99 32.18
C GLY A 3 -13.52 -11.48 32.06
N LEU A 4 -12.37 -11.13 31.50
CA LEU A 4 -12.10 -9.79 31.00
C LEU A 4 -13.06 -9.54 29.84
N LEU A 5 -14.09 -8.73 30.09
CA LEU A 5 -14.78 -8.05 29.00
C LEU A 5 -13.72 -7.22 28.25
N PRO A 6 -13.60 -7.36 26.92
CA PRO A 6 -12.70 -6.50 26.18
C PRO A 6 -13.20 -5.06 26.36
N GLN A 7 -12.32 -4.20 26.87
CA GLN A 7 -12.53 -2.75 26.83
C GLN A 7 -12.91 -2.40 25.39
N SER A 8 -13.94 -1.57 25.21
CA SER A 8 -14.26 -1.01 23.90
C SER A 8 -13.08 -0.15 23.44
N ALA A 9 -12.10 -0.79 22.81
CA ALA A 9 -10.95 -0.14 22.22
C ALA A 9 -11.49 0.74 21.10
N GLY A 10 -11.30 2.05 21.23
CA GLY A 10 -11.57 2.96 20.11
C GLY A 10 -10.88 2.42 18.86
N VAL A 11 -11.57 2.49 17.72
CA VAL A 11 -11.05 1.99 16.43
C VAL A 11 -9.62 2.48 16.24
N SER A 12 -8.68 1.55 16.01
CA SER A 12 -7.27 1.88 15.82
C SER A 12 -7.12 2.89 14.69
N ASN A 13 -6.13 3.79 14.79
CA ASN A 13 -5.98 4.88 13.82
C ASN A 13 -5.84 4.38 12.38
N TRP A 14 -5.19 3.22 12.19
CA TRP A 14 -5.05 2.61 10.86
C TRP A 14 -6.39 2.09 10.33
N ARG A 15 -7.27 1.51 11.17
CA ARG A 15 -8.61 1.04 10.74
C ARG A 15 -9.46 2.20 10.26
N ARG A 16 -9.45 3.33 10.99
CA ARG A 16 -10.19 4.54 10.58
C ARG A 16 -9.73 5.00 9.18
N LYS A 17 -8.42 5.05 8.95
CA LYS A 17 -7.85 5.44 7.65
C LYS A 17 -8.12 4.43 6.54
N ALA A 18 -8.12 3.15 6.85
CA ALA A 18 -8.50 2.10 5.90
C ALA A 18 -9.96 2.27 5.45
N ILE A 19 -10.87 2.54 6.38
CA ILE A 19 -12.30 2.80 6.10
C ILE A 19 -12.48 4.11 5.30
N GLU A 20 -11.70 5.15 5.58
CA GLU A 20 -11.72 6.39 4.78
C GLU A 20 -11.27 6.13 3.33
N ALA A 21 -10.34 5.19 3.13
CA ALA A 21 -9.84 4.80 1.82
C ALA A 21 -10.84 3.91 1.07
N LEU A 22 -11.30 2.81 1.69
CA LEU A 22 -12.31 1.88 1.17
C LEU A 22 -13.52 1.82 2.11
N PRO A 23 -14.46 2.78 2.01
CA PRO A 23 -15.65 2.76 2.85
C PRO A 23 -16.56 1.56 2.58
N GLU A 24 -16.49 0.97 1.39
CA GLU A 24 -17.21 -0.26 1.04
C GLU A 24 -16.79 -1.48 1.89
N GLU A 25 -15.54 -1.53 2.37
CA GLU A 25 -15.00 -2.65 3.16
C GLU A 25 -15.11 -2.42 4.67
N LYS A 26 -15.90 -1.44 5.10
CA LYS A 26 -15.98 -1.01 6.51
C LYS A 26 -16.27 -2.17 7.47
N GLU A 27 -17.29 -2.97 7.17
CA GLU A 27 -17.72 -4.06 8.05
C GLU A 27 -16.60 -5.10 8.23
N PHE A 28 -15.81 -5.35 7.19
CA PHE A 28 -14.66 -6.24 7.24
C PHE A 28 -13.51 -5.62 8.05
N PHE A 29 -13.21 -4.34 7.85
CA PHE A 29 -12.10 -3.67 8.54
C PHE A 29 -12.34 -3.45 10.04
N GLU A 30 -13.60 -3.39 10.47
CA GLU A 30 -13.99 -3.28 11.88
C GLU A 30 -13.87 -4.61 12.64
N GLN A 31 -13.70 -5.75 11.96
CA GLN A 31 -13.57 -7.03 12.65
C GLN A 31 -12.30 -7.05 13.55
N PRO A 32 -12.41 -7.54 14.80
CA PRO A 32 -11.30 -7.50 15.75
C PRO A 32 -10.03 -8.23 15.29
N ASP A 33 -10.21 -9.30 14.51
CA ASP A 33 -9.16 -10.15 13.95
C ASP A 33 -8.62 -9.67 12.60
N THR A 34 -9.21 -8.62 12.00
CA THR A 34 -8.69 -8.03 10.78
C THR A 34 -7.30 -7.43 11.02
N THR A 35 -6.36 -7.88 10.20
CA THR A 35 -4.96 -7.46 10.19
C THR A 35 -4.71 -6.41 9.09
N PRO A 36 -3.63 -5.60 9.21
CA PRO A 36 -3.22 -4.69 8.13
C PRO A 36 -3.00 -5.40 6.78
N TYR A 37 -2.50 -6.64 6.79
CA TYR A 37 -2.31 -7.46 5.58
C TYR A 37 -3.60 -7.68 4.81
N GLN A 38 -4.67 -8.06 5.51
CA GLN A 38 -5.99 -8.27 4.92
C GLN A 38 -6.54 -6.98 4.30
N VAL A 39 -6.30 -5.82 4.92
CA VAL A 39 -6.66 -4.53 4.30
C VAL A 39 -5.92 -4.30 2.99
N PHE A 40 -4.62 -4.62 2.92
CA PHE A 40 -3.86 -4.47 1.69
C PHE A 40 -4.25 -5.48 0.61
N PHE A 41 -4.75 -6.66 0.99
CA PHE A 41 -5.35 -7.61 0.04
C PHE A 41 -6.62 -7.09 -0.64
N GLU A 42 -7.35 -6.16 -0.01
CA GLU A 42 -8.46 -5.44 -0.65
C GLU A 42 -7.98 -4.17 -1.39
N LEU A 43 -7.02 -3.44 -0.80
CA LEU A 43 -6.53 -2.17 -1.34
C LEU A 43 -5.84 -2.32 -2.70
N LEU A 44 -4.99 -3.34 -2.88
CA LEU A 44 -4.24 -3.50 -4.14
C LEU A 44 -5.17 -3.81 -5.33
N PRO A 45 -6.09 -4.80 -5.27
CA PRO A 45 -7.09 -5.01 -6.31
C PRO A 45 -7.95 -3.78 -6.59
N ALA A 46 -8.37 -3.07 -5.53
CA ALA A 46 -9.13 -1.83 -5.68
C ALA A 46 -8.33 -0.73 -6.39
N THR A 47 -7.02 -0.64 -6.13
CA THR A 47 -6.11 0.30 -6.80
C THR A 47 -5.99 -0.02 -8.28
N ILE A 48 -5.79 -1.29 -8.64
CA ILE A 48 -5.74 -1.73 -10.05
C ILE A 48 -7.06 -1.42 -10.76
N LYS A 49 -8.20 -1.68 -10.11
CA LYS A 49 -9.53 -1.36 -10.64
C LYS A 49 -9.72 0.15 -10.83
N ALA A 50 -9.32 0.97 -9.86
CA ALA A 50 -9.42 2.42 -9.95
C ALA A 50 -8.55 3.01 -11.07
N HIS A 51 -7.36 2.45 -11.31
CA HIS A 51 -6.54 2.80 -12.48
C HIS A 51 -7.25 2.51 -13.79
N ARG A 52 -7.81 1.31 -13.95
CA ARG A 52 -8.57 0.93 -15.16
C ARG A 52 -9.79 1.81 -15.40
N GLN A 53 -10.34 2.40 -14.34
CA GLN A 53 -11.50 3.29 -14.39
C GLN A 53 -11.12 4.78 -14.43
N ASN A 54 -9.83 5.12 -14.43
CA ASN A 54 -9.32 6.49 -14.28
C ASN A 54 -9.93 7.22 -13.08
N ASN A 55 -10.21 6.51 -11.98
CA ASN A 55 -10.78 7.08 -10.77
C ASN A 55 -9.69 7.70 -9.89
N THR A 56 -9.22 8.87 -10.29
CA THR A 56 -8.13 9.60 -9.63
C THR A 56 -8.42 9.93 -8.17
N GLU A 57 -9.68 10.19 -7.81
CA GLU A 57 -10.07 10.47 -6.43
C GLU A 57 -9.84 9.26 -5.52
N ARG A 58 -10.22 8.07 -5.97
CA ARG A 58 -9.96 6.81 -5.25
C ARG A 58 -8.47 6.50 -5.19
N LEU A 59 -7.77 6.62 -6.32
CA LEU A 59 -6.31 6.39 -6.38
C LEU A 59 -5.56 7.24 -5.36
N LYS A 60 -5.92 8.54 -5.25
CA LYS A 60 -5.34 9.43 -4.25
C LYS A 60 -5.48 8.90 -2.83
N LYS A 61 -6.67 8.44 -2.45
CA LYS A 61 -6.90 7.87 -1.11
C LYS A 61 -6.11 6.59 -0.90
N TYR A 62 -6.05 5.72 -1.90
CA TYR A 62 -5.36 4.43 -1.79
C TYR A 62 -3.86 4.59 -1.61
N TYR A 63 -3.21 5.39 -2.46
CA TYR A 63 -1.78 5.67 -2.34
C TYR A 63 -1.45 6.44 -1.05
N GLN A 64 -2.29 7.39 -0.64
CA GLN A 64 -2.10 8.11 0.63
C GLN A 64 -2.19 7.18 1.84
N PHE A 65 -3.13 6.23 1.85
CA PHE A 65 -3.23 5.26 2.93
C PHE A 65 -2.03 4.31 2.95
N ALA A 66 -1.63 3.77 1.79
CA ALA A 66 -0.47 2.89 1.67
C ALA A 66 0.81 3.58 2.15
N GLU A 67 1.06 4.82 1.70
CA GLU A 67 2.23 5.58 2.13
C GLU A 67 2.15 5.91 3.61
N TRP A 68 1.00 6.33 4.12
CA TRP A 68 0.83 6.60 5.54
C TRP A 68 1.20 5.37 6.39
N CYS A 69 0.73 4.17 6.03
CA CYS A 69 1.09 2.92 6.71
C CYS A 69 2.59 2.64 6.63
N PHE A 70 3.19 2.81 5.45
CA PHE A 70 4.63 2.59 5.23
C PHE A 70 5.53 3.53 6.06
N ARG A 71 5.02 4.72 6.41
CA ARG A 71 5.72 5.69 7.25
C ARG A 71 5.54 5.48 8.76
N GLN A 72 4.74 4.50 9.20
CA GLN A 72 4.53 4.25 10.63
C GLN A 72 5.73 3.53 11.26
N THR A 73 5.91 3.70 12.57
CA THR A 73 6.95 2.96 13.33
C THR A 73 6.53 1.53 13.69
N GLN A 74 5.23 1.23 13.63
CA GLN A 74 4.67 -0.08 13.93
C GLN A 74 5.00 -1.06 12.80
N GLN A 75 5.72 -2.14 13.13
CA GLN A 75 6.19 -3.13 12.16
C GLN A 75 5.08 -3.74 11.32
N GLU A 76 3.96 -4.08 11.95
CA GLU A 76 2.82 -4.65 11.23
C GLU A 76 2.28 -3.73 10.12
N LEU A 77 2.36 -2.40 10.29
CA LEU A 77 1.82 -1.45 9.32
C LEU A 77 2.80 -1.22 8.16
N TRP A 78 4.06 -0.90 8.47
CA TRP A 78 5.03 -0.66 7.40
C TRP A 78 5.37 -1.93 6.63
N ASN A 79 5.41 -3.08 7.31
CA ASN A 79 5.71 -4.35 6.67
C ASN A 79 4.54 -4.77 5.78
N ALA A 80 3.29 -4.65 6.24
CA ALA A 80 2.13 -4.95 5.40
C ALA A 80 2.05 -4.05 4.17
N ALA A 81 2.28 -2.74 4.31
CA ALA A 81 2.32 -1.82 3.17
C ALA A 81 3.44 -2.18 2.18
N GLY A 82 4.63 -2.51 2.69
CA GLY A 82 5.75 -2.95 1.88
C GLY A 82 5.44 -4.21 1.08
N VAL A 83 5.13 -5.31 1.77
CA VAL A 83 5.07 -6.64 1.13
C VAL A 83 3.73 -6.94 0.47
N ALA A 84 2.61 -6.40 0.98
CA ALA A 84 1.28 -6.69 0.42
C ALA A 84 0.81 -5.64 -0.61
N PHE A 85 1.45 -4.47 -0.68
CA PHE A 85 1.11 -3.43 -1.65
C PHE A 85 2.29 -3.05 -2.54
N TYR A 86 3.36 -2.48 -2.00
CA TYR A 86 4.44 -1.92 -2.83
C TYR A 86 5.24 -2.97 -3.59
N GLU A 87 5.53 -4.12 -2.97
CA GLU A 87 6.19 -5.25 -3.64
C GLU A 87 5.41 -5.64 -4.91
N HIS A 88 4.09 -5.81 -4.79
CA HIS A 88 3.21 -6.26 -5.88
C HIS A 88 2.71 -5.14 -6.80
N LEU A 89 2.95 -3.87 -6.47
CA LEU A 89 2.38 -2.74 -7.20
C LEU A 89 2.75 -2.77 -8.68
N ALA A 90 3.95 -3.24 -9.01
CA ALA A 90 4.47 -3.28 -10.37
C ALA A 90 4.12 -4.57 -11.15
N ASP A 91 3.39 -5.51 -10.54
CA ASP A 91 3.01 -6.77 -11.20
C ASP A 91 2.05 -6.55 -12.39
N HIS A 92 1.28 -5.46 -12.38
CA HIS A 92 0.35 -5.10 -13.44
C HIS A 92 0.84 -3.91 -14.25
N GLU A 93 0.70 -3.97 -15.59
CA GLU A 93 1.17 -2.91 -16.49
C GLU A 93 0.55 -1.54 -16.18
N VAL A 94 -0.73 -1.51 -15.81
CA VAL A 94 -1.45 -0.25 -15.53
C VAL A 94 -0.89 0.47 -14.31
N THR A 95 -0.52 -0.27 -13.26
CA THR A 95 0.06 0.30 -12.04
C THR A 95 1.55 0.56 -12.22
N PHE A 96 2.28 -0.29 -12.94
CA PHE A 96 3.68 -0.08 -13.32
C PHE A 96 3.88 1.24 -14.07
N ALA A 97 3.12 1.45 -15.15
CA ALA A 97 3.22 2.68 -15.96
C ALA A 97 2.81 3.94 -15.17
N ALA A 98 1.94 3.77 -14.17
CA ALA A 98 1.47 4.88 -13.34
C ALA A 98 2.39 5.19 -12.15
N MET A 99 3.43 4.39 -11.88
CA MET A 99 4.30 4.59 -10.71
C MET A 99 4.88 6.00 -10.61
N PRO A 100 5.49 6.59 -11.66
CA PRO A 100 6.09 7.92 -11.56
C PRO A 100 5.10 9.04 -11.23
N VAL A 101 3.81 8.81 -11.45
CA VAL A 101 2.73 9.77 -11.13
C VAL A 101 2.36 9.71 -9.65
N TRP A 102 2.34 8.51 -9.07
CA TRP A 102 1.78 8.28 -7.73
C TRP A 102 2.82 8.04 -6.64
N ILE A 103 4.03 7.64 -7.03
CA ILE A 103 5.14 7.33 -6.13
C ILE A 103 6.24 8.33 -6.39
N GLY A 104 6.58 9.14 -5.39
CA GLY A 104 7.70 10.08 -5.47
C GLY A 104 9.07 9.38 -5.40
N PRO A 105 10.16 10.05 -5.83
CA PRO A 105 11.50 9.47 -5.93
C PRO A 105 12.06 8.97 -4.59
N THR A 106 11.76 9.66 -3.48
CA THR A 106 12.17 9.21 -2.14
C THR A 106 11.53 7.88 -1.77
N LEU A 107 10.21 7.77 -1.94
CA LEU A 107 9.48 6.53 -1.67
C LEU A 107 9.92 5.42 -2.61
N TYR A 108 10.12 5.73 -3.89
CA TYR A 108 10.66 4.77 -4.87
C TYR A 108 11.98 4.18 -4.38
N ALA A 109 12.94 5.01 -3.96
CA ALA A 109 14.24 4.55 -3.48
C ALA A 109 14.13 3.59 -2.27
N GLU A 110 13.14 3.79 -1.41
CA GLU A 110 12.90 2.95 -0.23
C GLU A 110 12.24 1.62 -0.58
N ILE A 111 11.30 1.60 -1.53
CA ILE A 111 10.59 0.37 -1.94
C ILE A 111 11.32 -0.40 -3.05
N ARG A 112 12.39 0.17 -3.60
CA ARG A 112 13.09 -0.34 -4.79
C ARG A 112 13.54 -1.80 -4.67
N GLU A 113 14.02 -2.20 -3.50
CA GLU A 113 14.47 -3.57 -3.27
C GLU A 113 13.30 -4.57 -3.18
N LEU A 114 12.11 -4.13 -2.76
CA LEU A 114 10.90 -4.95 -2.82
C LEU A 114 10.49 -5.20 -4.27
N LEU A 115 10.51 -4.14 -5.09
CA LEU A 115 10.19 -4.25 -6.52
C LEU A 115 11.14 -5.20 -7.27
N ARG A 116 12.42 -5.24 -6.87
CA ARG A 116 13.42 -6.15 -7.46
C ARG A 116 13.09 -7.63 -7.23
N VAL A 117 12.34 -7.97 -6.19
CA VAL A 117 11.86 -9.35 -5.96
C VAL A 117 10.87 -9.79 -7.03
N ARG A 118 10.15 -8.84 -7.64
CA ARG A 118 9.05 -9.10 -8.59
C ARG A 118 9.42 -8.83 -10.04
N LEU A 119 10.29 -7.86 -10.28
CA LEU A 119 10.58 -7.35 -11.61
C LEU A 119 11.89 -7.91 -12.16
N ASP A 120 11.90 -8.16 -13.48
CA ASP A 120 13.13 -8.47 -14.19
C ASP A 120 14.06 -7.24 -14.27
N GLY A 121 15.31 -7.49 -14.69
CA GLY A 121 16.32 -6.44 -14.81
C GLY A 121 15.91 -5.29 -15.73
N LYS A 122 15.18 -5.57 -16.82
CA LYS A 122 14.78 -4.54 -17.79
C LYS A 122 13.72 -3.61 -17.22
N LYS A 123 12.72 -4.15 -16.53
CA LYS A 123 11.69 -3.34 -15.86
C LYS A 123 12.29 -2.52 -14.71
N MET A 124 13.26 -3.08 -13.98
CA MET A 124 13.99 -2.35 -12.94
C MET A 124 14.83 -1.20 -13.51
N GLU A 125 15.55 -1.43 -14.61
CA GLU A 125 16.31 -0.39 -15.31
C GLU A 125 15.39 0.75 -15.78
N LEU A 126 14.23 0.41 -16.36
CA LEU A 126 13.26 1.41 -16.81
C LEU A 126 12.72 2.27 -15.66
N LEU A 127 12.38 1.66 -14.53
CA LEU A 127 11.98 2.41 -13.33
C LEU A 127 13.13 3.29 -12.83
N ASP A 128 14.36 2.76 -12.76
CA ASP A 128 15.53 3.53 -12.35
C ASP A 128 15.75 4.76 -13.24
N GLU A 129 15.57 4.63 -14.55
CA GLU A 129 15.62 5.75 -15.49
C GLU A 129 14.52 6.78 -15.22
N TRP A 130 13.25 6.35 -15.08
CA TRP A 130 12.13 7.25 -14.80
C TRP A 130 12.32 8.06 -13.51
N TYR A 131 12.93 7.44 -12.50
CA TYR A 131 13.20 8.07 -11.22
C TYR A 131 14.57 8.77 -11.13
N GLY A 132 15.38 8.71 -12.19
CA GLY A 132 16.75 9.22 -12.17
C GLY A 132 17.63 8.56 -11.10
N TYR A 133 17.33 7.29 -10.75
CA TYR A 133 18.06 6.54 -9.75
C TYR A 133 19.43 6.12 -10.30
N ASN A 134 20.40 7.02 -10.15
CA ASN A 134 21.79 6.71 -10.38
C ASN A 134 22.39 6.19 -9.08
N LYS A 135 22.77 4.90 -9.05
CA LYS A 135 23.69 4.40 -8.01
C LYS A 135 24.94 5.26 -8.08
N LYS A 136 25.09 6.25 -7.20
CA LYS A 136 26.42 6.79 -6.92
C LYS A 136 27.26 5.60 -6.46
N LYS A 137 28.27 5.28 -7.27
CA LYS A 137 29.27 4.26 -7.00
C LYS A 137 29.93 4.48 -5.64
#